data_AF-A0A942FGR2-F1
#
_entry.id   AF-A0A942FGR2-F1
#
_cell.length_a   1.000
_cell.length_b   1.000
_cell.length_c   1.000
_cell.angle_alpha   90.00
_cell.angle_beta   90.00
_cell.angle_gamma   90.00
#
_symmetry.space_group_name_H-M   'P 1'
#
loop_
_entity.id
_entity.type
_entity.pdbx_description
1 polymer ?
#
loop_
_entity_poly.entity_id
_entity_poly.type
_entity_poly.pdbx_seq_one_letter_code
_entity_poly.pdbx_strand_id
1 'polypeptide(L)'
;ANSGVPPADCYRPWRLAALPGLTLFFRDERLSDLIGFEYAKWHGRDAARHFVDQLAAIRAACPDDETPLVTVILDGENAWEHFPYNAYYFFEALYELIAAQDWIETTTFSDWLGRHPDRVGTLPRLTAGSWVYGTFSTWIGDPDKNRAWDLLCAAKQACDFVMESGRLGETVRAAAEAQLAVCESSDWFWWFGDYNPREAVESFDALYRANLARLYRLLGIAEPADLSVPISRGGGAPEGGGAMRRAS
;
A
#
# COMPACT_ATOMS: atom_id res chain seq x y z
N ALA A 1 12.27 21.93 -8.68
CA ALA A 1 12.92 21.66 -9.98
C ALA A 1 13.20 20.17 -10.04
N ASN A 2 12.52 19.46 -10.94
CA ASN A 2 12.57 18.01 -11.12
C ASN A 2 13.93 17.61 -11.71
N SER A 3 14.90 17.28 -10.86
CA SER A 3 15.95 16.34 -11.23
C SER A 3 15.37 14.95 -10.99
N GLY A 4 15.10 14.16 -12.03
CA GLY A 4 14.44 12.84 -11.95
C GLY A 4 15.18 11.74 -11.17
N VAL A 5 16.02 12.09 -10.21
CA VAL A 5 16.67 11.21 -9.24
C VAL A 5 16.12 11.60 -7.86
N PRO A 6 15.43 10.69 -7.14
CA PRO A 6 15.07 10.88 -5.74
C PRO A 6 16.27 11.39 -4.91
N PRO A 7 16.06 12.21 -3.86
CA PRO A 7 17.15 12.61 -2.97
C PRO A 7 17.96 11.39 -2.51
N ALA A 8 19.29 11.51 -2.39
CA ALA A 8 20.18 10.43 -1.94
C ALA A 8 19.69 9.77 -0.63
N ASP A 9 18.93 10.52 0.17
CA ASP A 9 18.28 10.06 1.38
C ASP A 9 17.24 8.93 1.19
N CYS A 10 16.76 8.67 -0.02
CA CYS A 10 15.86 7.56 -0.30
C CYS A 10 16.57 6.19 -0.36
N TYR A 11 17.90 6.16 -0.53
CA TYR A 11 18.64 4.93 -0.78
C TYR A 11 19.41 4.41 0.44
N ARG A 12 18.92 4.70 1.64
CA ARG A 12 19.43 4.14 2.89
C ARG A 12 18.29 3.91 3.87
N PRO A 13 18.44 2.97 4.82
CA PRO A 13 17.50 2.83 5.91
C PRO A 13 17.64 3.95 6.94
N TRP A 14 16.54 4.20 7.64
CA TRP A 14 16.43 5.24 8.65
C TRP A 14 15.84 4.71 9.94
N ARG A 15 16.33 5.17 11.08
CA ARG A 15 15.65 5.02 12.38
C ARG A 15 14.99 6.33 12.75
N LEU A 16 13.71 6.28 13.10
CA LEU A 16 13.01 7.45 13.60
C LEU A 16 13.55 7.79 14.99
N ALA A 17 13.97 9.03 15.21
CA ALA A 17 14.53 9.46 16.50
C ALA A 17 13.57 9.21 17.68
N ALA A 18 12.26 9.34 17.45
CA ALA A 18 11.23 9.07 18.45
C ALA A 18 10.95 7.57 18.70
N LEU A 19 11.34 6.68 17.77
CA LEU A 19 11.11 5.23 17.81
C LEU A 19 12.36 4.49 17.33
N PRO A 20 13.44 4.43 18.13
CA PRO A 20 14.74 3.91 17.69
C PRO A 20 14.71 2.41 17.35
N GLY A 21 13.70 1.66 17.81
CA GLY A 21 13.47 0.25 17.47
C GLY A 21 12.82 0.01 16.11
N LEU A 22 12.38 1.07 15.41
CA LEU A 22 11.75 0.97 14.09
C LEU A 22 12.72 1.45 13.01
N THR A 23 13.00 0.57 12.04
CA THR A 23 13.76 0.93 10.84
C THR A 23 12.82 1.11 9.66
N LEU A 24 13.00 2.20 8.94
CA LEU A 24 12.20 2.64 7.81
C LEU A 24 13.03 2.54 6.53
N PHE A 25 12.37 2.18 5.44
CA PHE A 25 12.92 2.14 4.10
C PHE A 25 12.02 2.97 3.19
N PHE A 26 12.62 3.73 2.28
CA PHE A 26 11.88 4.55 1.34
C PHE A 26 11.84 3.88 -0.03
N ARG A 27 10.64 3.79 -0.59
CA ARG A 27 10.37 3.33 -1.95
C ARG A 27 11.05 4.26 -2.95
N ASP A 28 11.74 3.70 -3.94
CA ASP A 28 12.04 4.42 -5.18
C ASP A 28 10.76 4.49 -6.01
N GLU A 29 10.05 5.62 -5.91
CA GLU A 29 8.78 5.85 -6.58
C GLU A 29 8.91 5.65 -8.09
N ARG A 30 9.96 6.22 -8.68
CA ARG A 30 10.13 6.25 -10.13
C ARG A 30 10.40 4.86 -10.70
N LEU A 31 11.32 4.10 -10.11
CA LEU A 31 11.60 2.74 -10.55
C LEU A 31 10.40 1.81 -10.37
N SER A 32 9.69 1.97 -9.25
CA SER A 32 8.50 1.19 -8.97
C SER A 32 7.37 1.51 -9.96
N ASP A 33 7.15 2.79 -10.28
CA ASP A 33 6.14 3.24 -11.25
C ASP A 33 6.50 2.90 -12.69
N LEU A 34 7.80 2.86 -13.04
CA LEU A 34 8.25 2.39 -14.35
C LEU A 34 7.83 0.94 -14.59
N ILE A 35 8.02 0.07 -13.60
CA ILE A 35 7.54 -1.33 -13.67
C ILE A 35 6.01 -1.37 -13.64
N GLY A 36 5.40 -0.63 -12.72
CA GLY A 36 3.95 -0.64 -12.49
C GLY A 36 3.11 -0.12 -13.64
N PHE A 37 3.56 0.91 -14.39
CA PHE A 37 2.67 1.64 -15.29
C PHE A 37 3.23 1.92 -16.69
N GLU A 38 4.54 1.73 -16.91
CA GLU A 38 5.17 2.16 -18.17
C GLU A 38 5.83 1.03 -18.97
N TYR A 39 6.56 0.12 -18.32
CA TYR A 39 7.31 -0.95 -18.99
C TYR A 39 6.44 -1.99 -19.69
N ALA A 40 5.16 -2.12 -19.31
CA ALA A 40 4.19 -2.95 -20.02
C ALA A 40 4.05 -2.55 -21.51
N LYS A 41 4.33 -1.29 -21.85
CA LYS A 41 4.26 -0.74 -23.22
C LYS A 41 5.55 -0.97 -24.02
N TRP A 42 6.59 -1.51 -23.40
CA TRP A 42 7.93 -1.66 -23.98
C TRP A 42 8.19 -3.12 -24.37
N HIS A 43 9.20 -3.33 -25.20
CA HIS A 43 9.76 -4.67 -25.37
C HIS A 43 10.45 -5.08 -24.06
N GLY A 44 10.14 -6.26 -23.52
CA GLY A 44 10.56 -6.67 -22.17
C GLY A 44 12.07 -6.57 -21.90
N ARG A 45 12.90 -6.97 -22.87
CA ARG A 45 14.37 -6.84 -22.76
C ARG A 45 14.86 -5.38 -22.77
N ASP A 46 14.18 -4.48 -23.49
CA ASP A 46 14.53 -3.06 -23.49
C ASP A 46 14.15 -2.38 -22.18
N ALA A 47 12.98 -2.72 -21.64
CA ALA A 47 12.56 -2.28 -20.30
C ALA A 47 13.54 -2.75 -19.22
N ALA A 48 13.94 -4.03 -19.24
CA ALA A 48 14.89 -4.60 -18.30
C ALA A 48 16.28 -3.93 -18.38
N ARG A 49 16.79 -3.70 -19.59
CA ARG A 49 18.05 -2.95 -19.79
C ARG A 49 17.95 -1.53 -19.25
N HIS A 50 16.88 -0.82 -19.61
CA HIS A 50 16.65 0.53 -19.11
C HIS A 50 16.58 0.55 -17.58
N PHE A 51 15.93 -0.42 -16.93
CA PHE A 51 15.90 -0.52 -15.47
C PHE A 51 17.31 -0.66 -14.86
N VAL A 52 18.17 -1.52 -15.42
CA VAL A 52 19.56 -1.67 -14.95
C VAL A 52 20.37 -0.39 -15.18
N ASP A 53 20.16 0.31 -16.31
CA ASP A 53 20.78 1.62 -16.57
C ASP A 53 20.36 2.65 -15.50
N GLN A 54 19.11 2.60 -15.03
CA GLN A 54 18.66 3.46 -13.94
C GLN A 54 19.34 3.14 -12.61
N LEU A 55 19.55 1.86 -12.28
CA LEU A 55 20.33 1.46 -11.10
C LEU A 55 21.78 1.96 -11.19
N ALA A 56 22.39 1.88 -12.37
CA ALA A 56 23.74 2.38 -12.60
C ALA A 56 23.82 3.91 -12.41
N ALA A 57 22.80 4.64 -12.88
CA ALA A 57 22.69 6.08 -12.68
C ALA A 57 22.54 6.45 -11.19
N ILE A 58 21.74 5.70 -10.42
CA ILE A 58 21.62 5.90 -8.97
C ILE A 58 22.96 5.68 -8.29
N ARG A 59 23.66 4.58 -8.61
CA ARG A 59 24.99 4.30 -8.06
C ARG A 59 25.99 5.41 -8.38
N ALA A 60 26.03 5.88 -9.63
CA ALA A 60 26.96 6.94 -10.04
C ALA A 60 26.66 8.31 -9.39
N ALA A 61 25.43 8.53 -8.92
CA ALA A 61 25.03 9.74 -8.22
C ALA A 61 25.29 9.65 -6.69
N CYS A 62 25.53 8.46 -6.15
CA CYS A 62 25.86 8.27 -4.75
C CYS A 62 27.35 8.56 -4.49
N PRO A 63 27.70 9.09 -3.30
CA PRO A 63 29.09 9.21 -2.88
C PRO A 63 29.84 7.87 -2.93
N ASP A 64 31.13 7.89 -3.29
CA ASP A 64 31.96 6.68 -3.44
C ASP A 64 32.07 5.83 -2.16
N ASP A 65 31.88 6.44 -0.98
CA ASP A 65 31.88 5.77 0.33
C ASP A 65 30.51 5.21 0.75
N GLU A 66 29.46 5.50 -0.01
CA GLU A 66 28.11 4.99 0.21
C GLU A 66 27.77 3.87 -0.77
N THR A 67 26.89 2.95 -0.34
CA THR A 67 26.33 1.91 -1.21
C THR A 67 24.81 2.07 -1.17
N PRO A 68 24.17 2.53 -2.26
CA PRO A 68 22.73 2.77 -2.26
C PRO A 68 21.95 1.47 -2.10
N LEU A 69 21.04 1.45 -1.13
CA LEU A 69 19.99 0.45 -1.00
C LEU A 69 18.76 0.94 -1.76
N VAL A 70 18.57 0.44 -2.99
CA VAL A 70 17.40 0.77 -3.81
C VAL A 70 16.25 -0.16 -3.47
N THR A 71 15.10 0.39 -3.06
CA THR A 71 13.91 -0.41 -2.77
C THR A 71 12.84 -0.18 -3.82
N VAL A 72 12.37 -1.27 -4.43
CA VAL A 72 11.33 -1.27 -5.45
C VAL A 72 10.12 -1.99 -4.88
N ILE A 73 9.05 -1.24 -4.65
CA ILE A 73 7.85 -1.70 -3.94
C ILE A 73 6.66 -1.32 -4.81
N LEU A 74 5.90 -2.30 -5.28
CA LEU A 74 4.71 -2.10 -6.10
C LEU A 74 3.73 -3.26 -5.92
N ASP A 75 2.47 -3.00 -6.17
CA ASP A 75 1.46 -4.06 -6.23
C ASP A 75 1.50 -4.80 -7.56
N GLY A 76 1.26 -6.11 -7.49
CA GLY A 76 1.35 -6.99 -8.65
C GLY A 76 0.26 -6.73 -9.69
N GLU A 77 -0.94 -6.33 -9.26
CA GLU A 77 -2.05 -5.98 -10.15
C GLU A 77 -1.76 -4.75 -11.01
N ASN A 78 -0.92 -3.82 -10.53
CA ASN A 78 -0.50 -2.68 -11.35
C ASN A 78 0.30 -3.14 -12.58
N ALA A 79 1.16 -4.16 -12.39
CA ALA A 79 2.12 -4.57 -13.40
C ALA A 79 1.65 -5.80 -14.19
N TRP A 80 1.54 -6.97 -13.56
CA TRP A 80 1.78 -8.23 -14.24
C TRP A 80 0.73 -8.56 -15.31
N GLU A 81 -0.55 -8.27 -15.06
CA GLU A 81 -1.64 -8.53 -16.02
C GLU A 81 -1.53 -7.67 -17.30
N HIS A 82 -0.75 -6.59 -17.25
CA HIS A 82 -0.55 -5.67 -18.36
C HIS A 82 0.66 -6.02 -19.23
N PHE A 83 1.57 -6.85 -18.74
CA PHE A 83 2.71 -7.29 -19.52
C PHE A 83 2.37 -8.50 -20.40
N PRO A 84 2.97 -8.61 -21.60
CA PRO A 84 2.90 -9.83 -22.38
C PRO A 84 3.34 -11.05 -21.56
N TYR A 85 2.51 -12.09 -21.55
CA TYR A 85 2.76 -13.35 -20.83
C TYR A 85 3.04 -13.15 -19.33
N ASN A 86 2.29 -12.25 -18.68
CA ASN A 86 2.41 -11.96 -17.25
C ASN A 86 3.86 -11.63 -16.84
N ALA A 87 4.51 -10.77 -17.62
CA ALA A 87 5.89 -10.30 -17.44
C ALA A 87 6.99 -11.37 -17.53
N TYR A 88 6.70 -12.60 -17.98
CA TYR A 88 7.70 -13.67 -18.09
C TYR A 88 9.00 -13.22 -18.77
N TYR A 89 8.90 -12.63 -19.98
CA TYR A 89 10.08 -12.19 -20.74
C TYR A 89 10.80 -10.99 -20.12
N PHE A 90 10.07 -10.13 -19.39
CA PHE A 90 10.68 -9.02 -18.66
C PHE A 90 11.51 -9.54 -17.48
N PHE A 91 10.96 -10.46 -16.68
CA PHE A 91 11.67 -11.04 -15.54
C PHE A 91 12.89 -11.85 -15.97
N GLU A 92 12.76 -12.67 -17.01
CA GLU A 92 13.89 -13.43 -17.55
C GLU A 92 15.06 -12.50 -17.92
N ALA A 93 14.80 -11.44 -18.69
CA ALA A 93 15.82 -10.48 -19.06
C ALA A 93 16.34 -9.66 -17.86
N LEU A 94 15.47 -9.25 -16.94
CA LEU A 94 15.85 -8.46 -15.77
C LEU A 94 16.79 -9.24 -14.85
N TYR A 95 16.46 -10.49 -14.55
CA TYR A 95 17.29 -11.34 -13.70
C TYR A 95 18.61 -11.70 -14.36
N GLU A 96 18.62 -11.98 -15.67
CA GLU A 96 19.84 -12.18 -16.45
C GLU A 96 20.77 -10.95 -16.34
N LEU A 97 20.23 -9.75 -16.58
CA LEU A 97 21.01 -8.52 -16.59
C LEU A 97 21.54 -8.15 -15.21
N ILE A 98 20.74 -8.31 -14.15
CA ILE A 98 21.14 -8.08 -12.76
C ILE A 98 22.24 -9.06 -12.35
N ALA A 99 22.06 -10.36 -12.61
CA ALA A 99 23.03 -11.40 -12.23
C ALA A 99 24.38 -11.25 -12.95
N ALA A 100 24.40 -10.60 -14.12
CA ALA A 100 25.62 -10.29 -14.86
C ALA A 100 26.40 -9.09 -14.29
N GLN A 101 25.85 -8.31 -13.35
CA GLN A 101 26.53 -7.18 -12.74
C GLN A 101 27.23 -7.59 -11.44
N ASP A 102 28.54 -7.37 -11.35
CA ASP A 102 29.34 -7.59 -10.14
C ASP A 102 29.09 -6.53 -9.03
N TRP A 103 28.39 -5.45 -9.39
CA TRP A 103 28.13 -4.32 -8.52
C TRP A 103 26.69 -4.24 -8.01
N ILE A 104 25.81 -5.14 -8.44
CA ILE A 104 24.45 -5.25 -7.93
C ILE A 104 24.39 -6.45 -7.00
N GLU A 105 23.88 -6.24 -5.80
CA GLU A 105 23.58 -7.32 -4.85
C GLU A 105 22.09 -7.27 -4.48
N THR A 106 21.37 -8.37 -4.71
CA THR A 106 20.00 -8.53 -4.23
C THR A 106 20.02 -9.06 -2.80
N THR A 107 19.19 -8.48 -1.93
CA THR A 107 19.20 -8.79 -0.50
C THR A 107 17.80 -8.63 0.10
N THR A 108 17.58 -9.21 1.27
CA THR A 108 16.46 -8.86 2.14
C THR A 108 16.82 -7.65 3.01
N PHE A 109 15.81 -6.98 3.56
CA PHE A 109 16.03 -5.90 4.55
C PHE A 109 16.77 -6.41 5.80
N SER A 110 16.43 -7.61 6.28
CA SER A 110 17.07 -8.21 7.46
C SER A 110 18.55 -8.52 7.21
N ASP A 111 18.89 -9.10 6.05
CA ASP A 111 20.28 -9.42 5.71
C ASP A 111 21.12 -8.16 5.51
N TRP A 112 20.55 -7.11 4.89
CA TRP A 112 21.24 -5.84 4.72
C TRP A 112 21.53 -5.19 6.08
N LEU A 113 20.54 -5.15 6.97
CA LEU A 113 20.70 -4.58 8.32
C LEU A 113 21.70 -5.37 9.17
N GLY A 114 21.75 -6.70 9.02
CA GLY A 114 22.73 -7.55 9.69
C GLY A 114 24.16 -7.31 9.23
N ARG A 115 24.36 -7.04 7.94
CA ARG A 115 25.68 -6.78 7.34
C ARG A 115 26.15 -5.33 7.49
N HIS A 116 25.21 -4.39 7.58
CA HIS A 116 25.48 -2.96 7.59
C HIS A 116 24.78 -2.21 8.74
N PRO A 117 24.93 -2.65 10.00
CA PRO A 117 24.20 -2.05 11.13
C PRO A 117 24.53 -0.57 11.36
N ASP A 118 25.72 -0.14 10.95
CA ASP A 118 26.24 1.23 11.10
C ASP A 118 25.81 2.16 9.95
N ARG A 119 25.19 1.64 8.90
CA ARG A 119 24.75 2.42 7.71
C ARG A 119 23.29 2.85 7.79
N VAL A 120 22.72 2.87 8.99
CA VAL A 120 21.33 3.30 9.25
C VAL A 120 21.34 4.74 9.74
N GLY A 121 20.73 5.64 8.97
CA GLY A 121 20.64 7.06 9.31
C GLY A 121 19.62 7.34 10.41
N THR A 122 19.68 8.54 11.00
CA THR A 122 18.66 9.02 11.95
C THR A 122 17.70 9.97 11.25
N LEU A 123 16.42 9.63 11.22
CA LEU A 123 15.36 10.48 10.71
C LEU A 123 14.74 11.28 11.87
N PRO A 124 14.87 12.63 11.90
CA PRO A 124 14.37 13.42 13.02
C PRO A 124 12.85 13.41 13.12
N ARG A 125 12.16 13.37 11.97
CA ARG A 125 10.71 13.45 11.88
C ARG A 125 10.22 12.69 10.65
N LEU A 126 9.12 11.98 10.81
CA LEU A 126 8.32 11.44 9.72
C LEU A 126 7.02 12.25 9.61
N THR A 127 6.65 12.64 8.39
CA THR A 127 5.37 13.30 8.11
C THR A 127 4.32 12.25 7.78
N ALA A 128 3.12 12.38 8.34
CA ALA A 128 2.02 11.47 8.05
C ALA A 128 1.54 11.66 6.60
N GLY A 129 1.36 10.55 5.89
CA GLY A 129 0.92 10.51 4.51
C GLY A 129 0.85 9.09 4.01
N SER A 130 0.53 8.92 2.73
CA SER A 130 0.57 7.64 2.05
C SER A 130 1.41 7.74 0.78
N TRP A 131 1.70 6.60 0.17
CA TRP A 131 2.33 6.55 -1.15
C TRP A 131 1.44 7.06 -2.30
N VAL A 132 0.15 7.33 -2.06
CA VAL A 132 -0.76 7.94 -3.03
C VAL A 132 -0.93 9.42 -2.67
N TYR A 133 -0.44 10.30 -3.54
CA TYR A 133 -0.45 11.76 -3.42
C TYR A 133 0.25 12.33 -2.16
N GLY A 134 0.94 11.51 -1.37
CA GLY A 134 1.53 11.96 -0.10
C GLY A 134 0.49 12.27 0.99
N THR A 135 -0.77 11.88 0.81
CA THR A 135 -1.87 12.21 1.75
C THR A 135 -2.77 11.01 2.04
N PHE A 136 -3.76 11.18 2.93
CA PHE A 136 -4.78 10.17 3.19
C PHE A 136 -6.07 10.37 2.39
N SER A 137 -6.10 11.28 1.41
CA SER A 137 -7.31 11.66 0.66
C SER A 137 -7.97 10.48 -0.07
N THR A 138 -7.21 9.43 -0.36
CA THR A 138 -7.73 8.17 -0.90
C THR A 138 -8.70 7.46 0.05
N TRP A 139 -8.56 7.61 1.37
CA TRP A 139 -9.38 6.89 2.37
C TRP A 139 -10.20 7.80 3.30
N ILE A 140 -9.97 9.12 3.32
CA ILE A 140 -10.72 10.06 4.17
C ILE A 140 -10.85 11.44 3.50
N GLY A 141 -11.89 12.21 3.88
CA GLY A 141 -12.10 13.60 3.46
C GLY A 141 -13.28 13.78 2.48
N ASP A 142 -13.72 12.70 1.85
CA ASP A 142 -14.94 12.65 1.04
C ASP A 142 -16.17 12.35 1.93
N PRO A 143 -17.37 12.94 1.67
CA PRO A 143 -18.56 12.72 2.50
C PRO A 143 -18.95 11.24 2.67
N ASP A 144 -18.86 10.43 1.61
CA ASP A 144 -19.23 9.01 1.68
C ASP A 144 -18.19 8.23 2.50
N LYS A 145 -16.90 8.53 2.32
CA LYS A 145 -15.81 7.95 3.13
C LYS A 145 -15.93 8.32 4.60
N ASN A 146 -16.21 9.58 4.90
CA ASN A 146 -16.37 10.05 6.28
C ASN A 146 -17.56 9.36 6.96
N ARG A 147 -18.68 9.20 6.24
CA ARG A 147 -19.83 8.44 6.74
C ARG A 147 -19.49 6.97 7.01
N ALA A 148 -18.70 6.33 6.15
CA ALA A 148 -18.22 4.97 6.40
C ALA A 148 -17.36 4.89 7.68
N TRP A 149 -16.51 5.90 7.92
CA TRP A 149 -15.69 6.00 9.13
C TRP A 149 -16.55 6.16 10.38
N ASP A 150 -17.59 7.00 10.34
CA ASP A 150 -18.52 7.18 11.45
C ASP A 150 -19.19 5.85 11.84
N LEU A 151 -19.61 5.06 10.85
CA LEU A 151 -20.18 3.73 11.07
C LEU A 151 -19.16 2.75 11.68
N LEU A 152 -17.91 2.76 11.20
CA LEU A 152 -16.84 1.92 11.76
C LEU A 152 -16.53 2.28 13.20
N CYS A 153 -16.41 3.58 13.50
CA CYS A 153 -16.17 4.08 14.85
C CYS A 153 -17.28 3.66 15.82
N ALA A 154 -18.55 3.78 15.40
CA ALA A 154 -19.68 3.33 16.21
C ALA A 154 -19.66 1.82 16.45
N ALA A 155 -19.31 1.02 15.43
CA ALA A 155 -19.19 -0.43 15.55
C ALA A 155 -18.02 -0.85 16.45
N LYS A 156 -16.87 -0.19 16.34
CA LYS A 156 -15.70 -0.39 17.20
C LYS A 156 -16.03 -0.10 18.66
N GLN A 157 -16.65 1.04 18.94
CA GLN A 157 -17.08 1.41 20.30
C GLN A 157 -18.07 0.40 20.89
N ALA A 158 -19.03 -0.08 20.10
CA ALA A 158 -19.95 -1.12 20.52
C ALA A 158 -19.24 -2.46 20.79
N CYS A 159 -18.27 -2.82 19.95
CA CYS A 159 -17.43 -3.99 20.12
C CYS A 159 -16.66 -3.91 21.44
N ASP A 160 -15.93 -2.81 21.68
CA ASP A 160 -15.13 -2.60 22.87
C ASP A 160 -15.99 -2.69 24.15
N PHE A 161 -17.13 -2.00 24.17
CA PHE A 161 -18.07 -2.05 25.29
C PHE A 161 -18.56 -3.47 25.60
N VAL A 162 -18.92 -4.24 24.58
CA VAL A 162 -19.38 -5.63 24.78
C VAL A 162 -18.23 -6.54 25.22
N MET A 163 -17.03 -6.36 24.66
CA MET A 163 -15.85 -7.16 25.00
C MET A 163 -15.43 -6.93 26.46
N GLU A 164 -15.48 -5.69 26.94
CA GLU A 164 -15.18 -5.31 28.32
C GLU A 164 -16.21 -5.84 29.33
N SER A 165 -17.45 -6.04 28.91
CA SER A 165 -18.51 -6.57 29.80
C SER A 165 -18.26 -8.01 30.28
N GLY A 166 -17.36 -8.74 29.64
CA GLY A 166 -17.05 -10.15 29.97
C GLY A 166 -18.18 -11.14 29.68
N ARG A 167 -19.26 -10.72 29.02
CA ARG A 167 -20.45 -11.55 28.77
C ARG A 167 -20.29 -12.55 27.62
N LEU A 168 -19.30 -12.34 26.75
CA LEU A 168 -19.06 -13.19 25.58
C LEU A 168 -18.11 -14.34 25.94
N GLY A 169 -18.45 -15.55 25.51
CA GLY A 169 -17.52 -16.69 25.58
C GLY A 169 -16.34 -16.50 24.61
N GLU A 170 -15.21 -17.14 24.91
CA GLU A 170 -13.95 -16.94 24.19
C GLU A 170 -14.04 -17.15 22.67
N THR A 171 -14.79 -18.17 22.22
CA THR A 171 -15.01 -18.41 20.78
C THR A 171 -15.73 -17.25 20.09
N VAL A 172 -16.70 -16.63 20.77
CA VAL A 172 -17.46 -15.49 20.21
C VAL A 172 -16.59 -14.23 20.21
N ARG A 173 -15.75 -14.04 21.24
CA ARG A 173 -14.78 -12.94 21.31
C ARG A 173 -13.80 -12.99 20.14
N ALA A 174 -13.17 -14.14 19.92
CA ALA A 174 -12.26 -14.33 18.79
C ALA A 174 -12.94 -14.12 17.43
N ALA A 175 -14.19 -14.57 17.28
CA ALA A 175 -14.96 -14.36 16.06
C ALA A 175 -15.33 -12.87 15.84
N ALA A 176 -15.64 -12.13 16.91
CA ALA A 176 -15.94 -10.71 16.85
C ALA A 176 -14.69 -9.88 16.53
N GLU A 177 -13.54 -10.21 17.12
CA GLU A 177 -12.24 -9.59 16.79
C GLU A 177 -11.87 -9.81 15.33
N ALA A 178 -11.97 -11.05 14.83
CA ALA A 178 -11.73 -11.35 13.43
C ALA A 178 -12.70 -10.62 12.49
N GLN A 179 -13.98 -10.49 12.87
CA GLN A 179 -14.95 -9.75 12.08
C GLN A 179 -14.68 -8.25 12.10
N LEU A 180 -14.27 -7.68 13.23
CA LEU A 180 -13.90 -6.28 13.33
C LEU A 180 -12.70 -5.98 12.43
N ALA A 181 -11.69 -6.85 12.40
CA ALA A 181 -10.55 -6.71 11.48
C ALA A 181 -10.98 -6.69 10.00
N VAL A 182 -12.01 -7.46 9.62
CA VAL A 182 -12.60 -7.38 8.27
C VAL A 182 -13.28 -6.03 8.06
N CYS A 183 -14.02 -5.50 9.04
CA CYS A 183 -14.64 -4.18 8.95
C CYS A 183 -13.60 -3.03 8.87
N GLU A 184 -12.41 -3.22 9.44
CA GLU A 184 -11.32 -2.23 9.46
C GLU A 184 -10.44 -2.24 8.20
N SER A 185 -10.73 -3.11 7.21
CA SER A 185 -10.01 -3.12 5.93
C SER A 185 -10.10 -1.75 5.23
N SER A 186 -8.96 -1.27 4.75
CA SER A 186 -8.88 0.01 4.04
C SER A 186 -9.50 -0.04 2.64
N ASP A 187 -9.69 -1.24 2.08
CA ASP A 187 -10.32 -1.46 0.77
C ASP A 187 -11.71 -0.82 0.70
N TRP A 188 -12.51 -0.91 1.78
CA TRP A 188 -13.84 -0.29 1.81
C TRP A 188 -13.76 1.21 1.46
N PHE A 189 -12.81 1.91 2.08
CA PHE A 189 -12.61 3.35 1.92
C PHE A 189 -11.95 3.72 0.60
N TRP A 190 -11.19 2.81 -0.02
CA TRP A 190 -10.65 2.97 -1.36
C TRP A 190 -11.78 3.07 -2.40
N TRP A 191 -12.83 2.24 -2.23
CA TRP A 191 -13.93 2.16 -3.20
C TRP A 191 -14.94 3.30 -3.07
N PHE A 192 -15.24 3.78 -1.86
CA PHE A 192 -16.26 4.82 -1.66
C PHE A 192 -15.94 6.17 -2.31
N GLY A 193 -17.00 6.89 -2.67
CA GLY A 193 -16.96 8.20 -3.32
C GLY A 193 -17.41 8.13 -4.79
N ASP A 194 -17.30 9.26 -5.49
CA ASP A 194 -17.80 9.41 -6.86
C ASP A 194 -16.81 8.95 -7.95
N TYR A 195 -15.54 8.75 -7.60
CA TYR A 195 -14.48 8.44 -8.56
C TYR A 195 -14.52 7.03 -9.15
N ASN A 196 -14.96 6.03 -8.39
CA ASN A 196 -14.91 4.63 -8.82
C ASN A 196 -16.16 4.20 -9.61
N PRO A 197 -16.09 3.10 -10.39
CA PRO A 197 -17.22 2.60 -11.15
C PRO A 197 -18.41 2.23 -10.26
N ARG A 198 -19.62 2.68 -10.65
CA ARG A 198 -20.87 2.45 -9.91
C ARG A 198 -21.04 1.01 -9.43
N GLU A 199 -20.91 0.04 -10.33
CA GLU A 199 -21.17 -1.37 -10.03
C GLU A 199 -20.23 -1.92 -8.95
N ALA A 200 -18.95 -1.54 -9.01
CA ALA A 200 -17.97 -1.90 -7.98
C ALA A 200 -18.33 -1.24 -6.64
N VAL A 201 -18.61 0.07 -6.64
CA VAL A 201 -18.95 0.81 -5.42
C VAL A 201 -20.19 0.24 -4.74
N GLU A 202 -21.26 -0.02 -5.50
CA GLU A 202 -22.51 -0.59 -4.96
C GLU A 202 -22.28 -1.99 -4.34
N SER A 203 -21.40 -2.80 -4.93
CA SER A 203 -21.02 -4.11 -4.38
C SER A 203 -20.22 -3.98 -3.09
N PHE A 204 -19.17 -3.15 -3.07
CA PHE A 204 -18.34 -2.93 -1.88
C PHE A 204 -19.14 -2.28 -0.73
N ASP A 205 -20.06 -1.37 -1.05
CA ASP A 205 -21.00 -0.76 -0.09
C ASP A 205 -21.87 -1.81 0.61
N ALA A 206 -22.52 -2.68 -0.18
CA ALA A 206 -23.37 -3.72 0.37
C ALA A 206 -22.59 -4.70 1.24
N LEU A 207 -21.39 -5.10 0.81
CA LEU A 207 -20.51 -5.99 1.56
C LEU A 207 -20.01 -5.36 2.85
N TYR A 208 -19.61 -4.09 2.82
CA TYR A 208 -19.14 -3.38 4.01
C TYR A 208 -20.24 -3.29 5.08
N ARG A 209 -21.45 -2.86 4.69
CA ARG A 209 -22.59 -2.80 5.63
C ARG A 209 -22.98 -4.19 6.15
N ALA A 210 -22.91 -5.23 5.33
CA ALA A 210 -23.17 -6.60 5.76
C ALA A 210 -22.13 -7.12 6.78
N ASN A 211 -20.87 -6.74 6.63
CA ASN A 211 -19.79 -7.05 7.59
C ASN A 211 -20.00 -6.34 8.93
N LEU A 212 -20.33 -5.04 8.91
CA LEU A 212 -20.71 -4.31 10.12
C LEU A 212 -21.91 -4.97 10.81
N ALA A 213 -22.97 -5.28 10.06
CA ALA A 213 -24.15 -5.96 10.60
C ALA A 213 -23.80 -7.33 11.22
N ARG A 214 -22.91 -8.10 10.57
CA ARG A 214 -22.40 -9.37 11.13
C ARG A 214 -21.68 -9.16 12.45
N LEU A 215 -20.89 -8.10 12.60
CA LEU A 215 -20.24 -7.76 13.87
C LEU A 215 -21.29 -7.53 14.97
N TYR A 216 -22.31 -6.69 14.74
CA TYR A 216 -23.38 -6.46 15.71
C TYR A 216 -24.10 -7.77 16.13
N ARG A 217 -24.36 -8.66 15.17
CA ARG A 217 -24.95 -9.99 15.45
C ARG A 217 -24.05 -10.86 16.32
N LEU A 218 -22.74 -10.91 16.05
CA LEU A 218 -21.77 -11.65 16.87
C LEU A 218 -21.70 -11.09 18.30
N LEU A 219 -21.79 -9.78 18.45
CA LEU A 219 -21.81 -9.09 19.74
C LEU A 219 -23.14 -9.27 20.50
N GLY A 220 -24.17 -9.84 19.87
CA GLY A 220 -25.49 -10.05 20.47
C GLY A 220 -26.24 -8.75 20.76
N ILE A 221 -26.08 -7.75 19.91
CA ILE A 221 -26.75 -6.44 20.00
C ILE A 221 -27.49 -6.12 18.69
N ALA A 222 -28.46 -5.21 18.76
CA ALA A 222 -29.24 -4.81 17.60
C ALA A 222 -28.37 -4.09 16.55
N GLU A 223 -28.63 -4.38 15.28
CA GLU A 223 -28.02 -3.69 14.15
C GLU A 223 -28.56 -2.26 14.05
N PRO A 224 -27.69 -1.23 13.90
CA PRO A 224 -28.14 0.13 13.64
C PRO A 224 -28.94 0.22 12.34
N ALA A 225 -30.08 0.93 12.37
CA ALA A 225 -30.92 1.12 11.18
C ALA A 225 -30.16 1.78 10.02
N ASP A 226 -29.15 2.59 10.33
CA ASP A 226 -28.31 3.28 9.35
C ASP A 226 -27.55 2.29 8.43
N LEU A 227 -27.30 1.05 8.87
CA LEU A 227 -26.68 0.01 8.04
C LEU A 227 -27.59 -0.49 6.89
N SER A 228 -28.88 -0.14 6.91
CA SER A 228 -29.81 -0.42 5.81
C SER A 228 -29.74 0.62 4.69
N VAL A 229 -29.09 1.76 4.93
CA VAL A 229 -29.01 2.87 3.97
C VAL A 229 -27.66 2.82 3.24
N PRO A 230 -27.62 2.77 1.90
CA PRO A 230 -26.38 2.86 1.14
C PRO A 230 -25.55 4.09 1.54
N ILE A 231 -24.24 3.90 1.61
CA ILE A 231 -23.23 4.91 1.94
C ILE A 231 -22.83 5.64 0.67
N SER A 232 -22.48 4.93 -0.40
CA SER A 232 -21.97 5.49 -1.65
C SER A 232 -22.65 4.89 -2.87
N ARG A 233 -22.64 5.64 -3.98
CA ARG A 233 -23.27 5.23 -5.26
C ARG A 233 -22.30 5.13 -6.43
N GLY A 234 -21.03 5.54 -6.25
CA GLY A 234 -20.05 5.63 -7.33
C GLY A 234 -20.49 6.55 -8.48
N GLY A 235 -19.73 6.51 -9.58
CA GLY A 235 -20.10 7.26 -10.79
C GLY A 235 -19.00 7.57 -11.78
N GLY A 236 -17.74 7.27 -11.46
CA GLY A 236 -16.59 7.60 -12.30
C GLY A 236 -16.16 6.47 -13.25
N ALA A 237 -15.23 6.81 -14.14
CA ALA A 237 -14.63 5.91 -15.12
C ALA A 237 -13.09 6.01 -15.08
N PRO A 238 -12.46 5.54 -13.98
CA PRO A 238 -11.02 5.67 -13.76
C PRO A 238 -10.19 4.72 -14.64
N GLU A 239 -8.92 5.07 -14.86
CA GLU A 239 -7.94 4.17 -15.50
C GLU A 239 -7.86 2.86 -14.70
N GLY A 240 -7.77 1.72 -15.39
CA GLY A 240 -7.67 0.42 -14.73
C GLY A 240 -8.90 0.01 -13.89
N GLY A 241 -10.07 0.63 -14.11
CA GLY A 241 -11.30 0.29 -13.37
C GLY A 241 -11.34 0.72 -11.91
N GLY A 242 -10.35 1.51 -11.47
CA GLY A 242 -10.30 2.10 -10.13
C GLY A 242 -9.54 1.28 -9.10
N ALA A 243 -9.07 0.08 -9.47
CA ALA A 243 -8.24 -0.77 -8.62
C ALA A 243 -6.82 -0.22 -8.42
N MET A 244 -6.35 0.63 -9.34
CA MET A 244 -4.97 1.13 -9.36
C MET A 244 -4.95 2.65 -9.22
N ARG A 245 -3.94 3.18 -8.50
CA ARG A 245 -3.62 4.62 -8.48
C ARG A 245 -2.11 4.82 -8.56
N ARG A 246 -1.69 5.83 -9.32
CA ARG A 246 -0.30 6.29 -9.36
C ARG A 246 0.04 7.05 -8.07
N ALA A 247 1.33 7.12 -7.75
CA ALA A 247 1.79 7.86 -6.58
C ALA A 247 1.56 9.38 -6.71
N SER A 248 1.60 9.91 -7.94
CA SER A 248 1.46 11.34 -8.27
C SER A 248 0.52 11.60 -9.43
#